data_AF-A0A935IHX1-F1
#
_entry.id   AF-A0A935IHX1-F1
#
_cell.length_a   1.000
_cell.length_b   1.000
_cell.length_c   1.000
_cell.angle_alpha   90.00
_cell.angle_beta   90.00
_cell.angle_gamma   90.00
#
_symmetry.space_group_name_H-M   'P 1'
#
loop_
_entity.id
_entity.type
_entity.pdbx_description
1 polymer ?
#
loop_
_entity_poly.entity_id
_entity_poly.type
_entity_poly.pdbx_seq_one_letter_code
_entity_poly.pdbx_strand_id
1 'polypeptide(L)'
;MKRASFEALVKALEAAGVRYLIAGGLAVGAHGHLRFTNDVDLVVQLIPDNIERVFAALASPGYRPGMPVTPSQFADRALREGWVRNKGMPPSMCASSPFRR
;
A
#
# COMPACT_ATOMS: atom_id res chain seq x y z
N MET A 1 -5.16 -1.09 13.99
CA MET A 1 -5.86 0.03 13.32
C MET A 1 -7.33 0.06 13.74
N LYS A 2 -7.91 1.24 14.00
CA LYS A 2 -9.34 1.39 14.35
C LYS A 2 -10.22 1.14 13.10
N ARG A 3 -11.40 0.52 13.25
CA ARG A 3 -12.33 0.20 12.14
C ARG A 3 -12.69 1.42 11.27
N ALA A 4 -12.95 2.57 11.90
CA ALA A 4 -13.23 3.81 11.20
C ALA A 4 -12.07 4.30 10.31
N SER A 5 -10.81 4.05 10.71
CA SER A 5 -9.64 4.42 9.91
C SER A 5 -9.47 3.53 8.69
N PHE A 6 -9.85 2.25 8.80
CA PHE A 6 -9.89 1.33 7.66
C PHE A 6 -10.97 1.72 6.65
N GLU A 7 -12.18 2.02 7.12
CA GLU A 7 -13.29 2.45 6.25
C GLU A 7 -12.94 3.75 5.50
N ALA A 8 -12.27 4.69 6.17
CA ALA A 8 -11.79 5.92 5.53
C ALA A 8 -10.71 5.67 4.48
N LEU A 9 -9.78 4.74 4.75
CA LEU A 9 -8.75 4.32 3.79
C LEU A 9 -9.38 3.71 2.53
N VAL A 10 -10.27 2.73 2.71
CA VAL A 10 -10.96 2.06 1.59
C VAL A 10 -11.76 3.07 0.77
N LYS A 11 -12.54 3.94 1.43
CA LYS A 11 -13.28 5.01 0.73
C LYS A 11 -12.37 5.94 -0.07
N ALA A 12 -11.18 6.28 0.44
CA ALA A 12 -10.24 7.12 -0.28
C ALA A 12 -9.67 6.42 -1.53
N LEU A 13 -9.34 5.12 -1.43
CA LEU A 13 -8.83 4.34 -2.55
C LEU A 13 -9.89 4.14 -3.64
N GLU A 14 -11.12 3.81 -3.25
CA GLU A 14 -12.26 3.66 -4.15
C GLU A 14 -12.61 4.97 -4.85
N ALA A 15 -12.69 6.08 -4.09
CA ALA A 15 -12.97 7.41 -4.65
C ALA A 15 -11.89 7.88 -5.65
N ALA A 16 -10.64 7.45 -5.45
CA ALA A 16 -9.54 7.74 -6.35
C ALA A 16 -9.45 6.76 -7.54
N GLY A 17 -10.32 5.75 -7.64
CA GLY A 17 -10.30 4.75 -8.72
C GLY A 17 -8.99 3.97 -8.75
N VAL A 18 -8.45 3.63 -7.58
CA VAL A 18 -7.23 2.83 -7.43
C VAL A 18 -7.54 1.37 -7.71
N ARG A 19 -6.67 0.71 -8.48
CA ARG A 19 -6.68 -0.74 -8.67
C ARG A 19 -5.78 -1.40 -7.64
N TYR A 20 -6.39 -2.03 -6.63
CA TYR A 20 -5.71 -2.69 -5.53
C TYR A 20 -6.40 -3.97 -5.10
N LEU A 21 -5.69 -4.77 -4.33
CA LEU A 21 -6.17 -5.92 -3.59
C LEU A 21 -5.70 -5.77 -2.13
N ILE A 22 -6.57 -6.07 -1.18
CA ILE A 22 -6.17 -6.15 0.23
C ILE A 22 -5.58 -7.54 0.47
N ALA A 23 -4.37 -7.58 0.99
CA ALA A 23 -3.64 -8.80 1.34
C ALA A 23 -3.47 -8.91 2.88
N GLY A 24 -2.89 -10.02 3.34
CA GLY A 24 -2.56 -10.23 4.75
C GLY A 24 -3.72 -10.74 5.63
N GLY A 25 -3.51 -10.71 6.95
CA GLY A 25 -4.44 -11.29 7.93
C GLY A 25 -5.85 -10.68 7.94
N LEU A 26 -6.02 -9.48 7.37
CA LEU A 26 -7.32 -8.85 7.18
C LEU A 26 -8.13 -9.48 6.04
N ALA A 27 -7.46 -10.06 5.02
CA ALA A 27 -8.12 -10.79 3.93
C ALA A 27 -8.77 -12.11 4.40
N VAL A 28 -8.30 -12.67 5.52
CA VAL A 28 -8.87 -13.85 6.18
C VAL A 28 -10.10 -13.50 7.04
N GLY A 29 -10.47 -12.22 7.13
CA GLY A 29 -11.63 -11.73 7.88
C GLY A 29 -13.00 -11.95 7.22
N ALA A 30 -13.08 -12.59 6.04
CA ALA A 30 -14.35 -12.98 5.42
C ALA A 30 -14.93 -14.31 5.97
N HIS A 31 -14.14 -15.09 6.74
CA HIS A 31 -14.51 -16.42 7.25
C HIS A 31 -14.29 -16.62 8.77
N GLY A 32 -14.40 -15.57 9.58
CA GLY A 32 -14.70 -15.75 11.02
C GLY A 32 -13.56 -15.63 12.04
N HIS A 33 -12.34 -15.22 11.65
CA HIS A 33 -11.28 -14.91 12.60
C HIS A 33 -10.59 -13.57 12.29
N LEU A 34 -11.18 -12.48 12.81
CA LEU A 34 -10.58 -11.14 12.79
C LEU A 34 -9.29 -11.12 13.63
N ARG A 35 -8.14 -11.30 12.99
CA ARG A 35 -6.87 -10.84 13.56
C ARG A 35 -6.78 -9.35 13.28
N PHE A 36 -6.99 -8.54 14.31
CA PHE A 36 -6.68 -7.10 14.27
C PHE A 36 -5.16 -6.94 14.18
N THR A 37 -4.61 -6.97 12.97
CA THR A 37 -3.27 -6.45 12.74
C THR A 37 -3.32 -4.92 12.82
N ASN A 38 -2.24 -4.31 13.30
CA ASN A 38 -2.15 -2.85 13.29
C ASN A 38 -1.95 -2.28 11.88
N ASP A 39 -1.65 -3.16 10.92
CA ASP A 39 -1.23 -2.84 9.57
C ASP A 39 -2.19 -3.47 8.53
N VAL A 40 -2.35 -2.77 7.40
CA VAL A 40 -3.09 -3.23 6.21
C VAL A 40 -2.09 -3.43 5.08
N ASP A 41 -2.06 -4.64 4.52
CA ASP A 41 -1.26 -4.93 3.35
C ASP A 41 -2.09 -4.65 2.09
N LEU A 42 -1.59 -3.79 1.22
CA LEU A 42 -2.20 -3.46 -0.07
C LEU A 42 -1.28 -3.91 -1.20
N VAL A 43 -1.80 -4.74 -2.09
CA VAL A 43 -1.17 -5.06 -3.37
C VAL A 43 -1.79 -4.15 -4.41
N VAL A 44 -0.98 -3.32 -5.06
CA VAL A 44 -1.43 -2.35 -6.07
C VAL A 44 -0.86 -2.69 -7.43
N GLN A 45 -1.59 -2.39 -8.49
CA GLN A 45 -1.03 -2.53 -9.84
C GLN A 45 0.07 -1.48 -10.08
N LEU A 46 1.25 -1.94 -10.48
CA LEU A 46 2.46 -1.11 -10.62
C LEU A 46 2.56 -0.41 -11.99
N ILE A 47 1.50 0.31 -12.37
CA ILE A 47 1.54 1.21 -13.53
C ILE A 47 1.55 2.68 -13.06
N PRO A 48 2.15 3.61 -13.82
CA PRO A 48 2.31 5.02 -13.40
C PRO A 48 1.03 5.66 -12.89
N ASP A 49 -0.03 5.67 -13.71
CA ASP A 49 -1.32 6.30 -13.37
C ASP A 49 -1.93 5.73 -12.09
N ASN A 50 -1.82 4.42 -11.86
CA ASN A 50 -2.38 3.79 -10.67
C ASN A 50 -1.57 4.15 -9.43
N ILE A 51 -0.24 4.22 -9.55
CA ILE A 51 0.65 4.58 -8.45
C ILE A 51 0.44 6.05 -8.06
N GLU A 52 0.23 6.95 -9.01
CA GLU A 52 -0.11 8.35 -8.73
C GLU A 52 -1.40 8.45 -7.91
N ARG A 53 -2.45 7.72 -8.32
CA ARG A 53 -3.72 7.65 -7.57
C ARG A 53 -3.53 7.09 -6.17
N VAL A 54 -2.72 6.04 -6.00
CA VAL A 54 -2.40 5.46 -4.68
C VAL A 54 -1.76 6.51 -3.78
N PHE A 55 -0.72 7.20 -4.26
CA PHE A 55 -0.03 8.20 -3.46
C PHE A 55 -0.94 9.37 -3.08
N ALA A 56 -1.77 9.84 -4.01
CA ALA A 56 -2.75 10.89 -3.75
C ALA A 56 -3.81 10.44 -2.72
N ALA A 57 -4.38 9.25 -2.90
CA ALA A 57 -5.40 8.69 -2.02
C ALA A 57 -4.90 8.48 -0.59
N LEU A 58 -3.64 8.05 -0.43
CA LEU A 58 -3.02 7.80 0.87
C LEU A 58 -2.53 9.08 1.56
N ALA A 59 -2.15 10.11 0.78
CA ALA A 59 -1.72 11.40 1.33
C ALA A 59 -2.86 12.11 2.08
N SER A 60 -4.10 12.00 1.59
CA SER A 60 -5.29 12.66 2.15
C SER A 60 -5.58 12.28 3.62
N PRO A 61 -5.61 10.99 4.02
CA PRO A 61 -5.72 10.59 5.42
C PRO A 61 -4.42 10.72 6.25
N GLY A 62 -3.37 11.28 5.67
CA GLY A 62 -2.11 11.62 6.33
C GLY A 62 -1.01 10.55 6.23
N TYR A 63 -1.18 9.50 5.43
CA TYR A 63 -0.12 8.49 5.28
C TYR A 63 1.06 9.04 4.48
N ARG A 64 2.27 8.59 4.83
CA ARG A 64 3.50 8.95 4.11
C ARG A 64 4.31 7.70 3.74
N PRO A 65 4.99 7.70 2.59
CA PRO A 65 5.94 6.66 2.26
C PRO A 65 7.02 6.58 3.35
N GLY A 66 7.31 5.39 3.86
CA GLY A 66 8.38 5.11 4.82
C GLY A 66 9.77 5.21 4.21
N MET A 67 9.87 5.34 2.88
CA MET A 67 11.07 5.72 2.15
C MET A 67 10.79 6.98 1.32
N PRO A 68 11.76 7.90 1.18
CA PRO A 68 11.59 9.12 0.39
C PRO A 68 11.62 8.78 -1.10
N VAL A 69 10.52 8.21 -1.61
CA VAL A 69 10.33 7.84 -3.01
C VAL A 69 9.17 8.62 -3.60
N THR A 70 9.33 9.09 -4.83
CA THR A 70 8.23 9.70 -5.59
C THR A 70 7.34 8.62 -6.21
N PRO A 71 6.09 8.95 -6.60
CA PRO A 71 5.24 8.04 -7.37
C PRO A 71 5.92 7.53 -8.64
N SER A 72 6.59 8.43 -9.37
CA SER A 72 7.32 8.09 -10.60
C SER A 72 8.47 7.11 -10.36
N GLN A 73 9.28 7.33 -9.31
CA GLN A 73 10.33 6.40 -8.91
C GLN A 73 9.77 5.05 -8.49
N PHE A 74 8.65 5.05 -7.76
CA PHE A 74 7.99 3.82 -7.37
C PHE A 74 7.37 3.08 -8.56
N ALA A 75 7.00 3.78 -9.64
CA ALA A 75 6.49 3.20 -10.88
C ALA A 75 7.58 2.63 -11.81
N ASP A 76 8.84 3.00 -11.62
CA ASP A 76 9.97 2.47 -12.38
C ASP A 76 10.38 1.07 -11.91
N ARG A 77 10.34 0.09 -12.82
CA ARG A 77 10.71 -1.30 -12.53
C ARG A 77 12.20 -1.45 -12.21
N ALA A 78 13.07 -0.79 -12.95
CA ALA A 78 14.51 -0.91 -12.76
C ALA A 78 14.95 -0.33 -11.41
N LEU A 79 14.36 0.81 -11.00
CA LEU A 79 14.60 1.38 -9.68
C LEU A 79 14.09 0.45 -8.57
N ARG A 80 12.87 -0.09 -8.70
CA ARG A 80 12.32 -1.05 -7.73
C ARG A 80 13.20 -2.28 -7.58
N GLU A 81 13.64 -2.88 -8.69
CA GLU A 81 14.54 -4.03 -8.65
C GLU A 81 15.91 -3.68 -8.04
N GLY A 82 16.41 -2.47 -8.32
CA GLY A 82 17.62 -1.95 -7.69
C GLY A 82 17.49 -1.87 -6.17
N TRP A 83 16.33 -1.44 -5.66
CA TRP A 83 16.06 -1.40 -4.22
C TRP A 83 16.06 -2.81 -3.59
N VAL A 84 15.50 -3.81 -4.27
CA VAL A 84 15.49 -5.21 -3.81
C VAL A 84 16.90 -5.82 -3.79
N ARG A 85 17.73 -5.52 -4.80
CA ARG A 85 19.08 -6.09 -4.93
C ARG A 85 20.09 -5.44 -3.99
N ASN A 86 20.07 -4.10 -3.87
CA ASN A 86 21.14 -3.34 -3.24
C ASN A 86 20.89 -3.01 -1.76
N LYS A 87 19.64 -3.07 -1.30
CA LYS A 87 19.33 -3.11 0.13
C LYS A 87 18.97 -4.54 0.47
N GLY A 88 19.45 -5.05 1.61
CA GLY A 88 19.03 -6.36 2.17
C GLY A 88 17.55 -6.38 2.54
N MET A 89 16.67 -6.17 1.55
CA MET A 89 15.26 -5.86 1.70
C MET A 89 14.49 -7.12 1.32
N PRO A 90 13.73 -7.73 2.25
CA PRO A 90 12.98 -8.93 1.94
C PRO A 90 11.90 -8.61 0.87
N PRO A 91 11.60 -9.55 -0.05
CA PRO A 91 10.63 -9.38 -1.14
C PRO A 91 9.24 -8.90 -0.67
N SER A 92 8.91 -9.11 0.60
CA SER A 92 7.64 -8.72 1.20
C SER A 92 7.38 -7.22 1.16
N MET A 93 8.38 -6.33 1.29
CA MET A 93 8.15 -4.87 1.27
C MET A 93 7.84 -4.28 -0.12
N CYS A 94 8.05 -5.03 -1.20
CA CYS A 94 7.56 -4.63 -2.51
C CYS A 94 6.07 -4.99 -2.72
N ALA A 95 5.50 -5.83 -1.85
CA ALA A 95 4.11 -6.29 -1.88
C ALA A 95 3.27 -5.86 -0.66
N SER A 96 3.90 -5.42 0.44
CA SER A 96 3.23 -4.86 1.61
C SER A 96 3.57 -3.39 1.82
N SER A 97 2.55 -2.56 1.58
CA SER A 97 2.35 -1.15 1.91
C SER A 97 3.60 -0.34 2.33
N PRO A 98 4.14 0.55 1.46
CA PRO A 98 5.25 1.42 1.82
C PRO A 98 4.84 2.56 2.77
N PHE A 99 3.63 2.60 3.28
CA PHE A 99 3.11 3.76 4.01
C PHE A 99 3.06 3.52 5.52
N ARG A 100 3.74 4.38 6.29
CA ARG A 100 3.59 4.46 7.76
C ARG A 100 2.80 5.74 8.10
N ARG A 101 2.03 5.65 9.18
CA ARG A 101 1.33 6.81 9.77
C ARG A 101 2.21 7.45 10.84
#